data_AF-A0A2M7NXJ6-F1
#
_entry.id   AF-A0A2M7NXJ6-F1
#
_cell.length_a   1.000
_cell.length_b   1.000
_cell.length_c   1.000
_cell.angle_alpha   90.00
_cell.angle_beta   90.00
_cell.angle_gamma   90.00
#
_symmetry.space_group_name_H-M   'P 1'
#
loop_
_entity.id
_entity.type
_entity.pdbx_description
1 polymer ?
#
loop_
_entity_poly.entity_id
_entity_poly.type
_entity_poly.pdbx_seq_one_letter_code
_entity_poly.pdbx_strand_id
1 'polypeptide(L)'
;MTLSGNKRILVIAGSRRSGAFIRFLDSSPEYNVTGVYMEKGRDDLFSDLRLETIPLVDDWREFLKKGECEAVLDLSGSPAM
;
A
#
# COMPACT_ATOMS: atom_id res chain seq x y z
N MET A 1 -11.50 26.79 -2.38
CA MET A 1 -10.48 25.80 -2.80
C MET A 1 -10.74 24.54 -2.00
N THR A 2 -11.42 23.57 -2.57
CA THR A 2 -11.68 22.28 -1.92
C THR A 2 -10.38 21.50 -1.89
N LEU A 3 -9.76 21.39 -0.72
CA LEU A 3 -8.78 20.34 -0.45
C LEU A 3 -9.51 19.01 -0.70
N SER A 4 -9.34 18.44 -1.89
CA SER A 4 -9.94 17.15 -2.23
C SER A 4 -9.38 16.15 -1.25
N GLY A 5 -10.29 15.47 -0.53
CA GLY A 5 -9.96 14.65 0.62
C GLY A 5 -8.88 13.60 0.35
N ASN A 6 -8.23 13.23 1.46
CA ASN A 6 -7.21 12.20 1.60
C ASN A 6 -7.37 11.06 0.57
N LYS A 7 -6.54 11.06 -0.50
CA LYS A 7 -6.68 10.11 -1.61
C LYS A 7 -6.45 8.71 -1.09
N ARG A 8 -7.46 7.84 -1.23
CA ARG A 8 -7.40 6.46 -0.73
C ARG A 8 -6.61 5.60 -1.69
N ILE A 9 -5.49 5.05 -1.23
CA ILE A 9 -4.59 4.28 -2.08
C ILE A 9 -4.39 2.86 -1.55
N LEU A 10 -4.32 1.92 -2.49
CA LEU A 10 -3.85 0.56 -2.26
C LEU A 10 -2.40 0.47 -2.74
N VAL A 11 -1.50 -0.08 -1.91
CA VAL A 11 -0.11 -0.30 -2.30
C VAL A 11 0.14 -1.79 -2.54
N ILE A 12 0.72 -2.13 -3.69
CA ILE A 12 1.25 -3.47 -3.99
C ILE A 12 2.75 -3.40 -3.73
N ALA A 13 3.22 -4.04 -2.66
CA ALA A 13 4.63 -3.96 -2.24
C ALA A 13 5.42 -5.20 -2.68
N GLY A 14 6.63 -4.99 -3.20
CA GLY A 14 7.54 -6.09 -3.59
C GLY A 14 8.96 -5.94 -3.11
N SER A 15 9.29 -5.03 -2.19
CA SER A 15 10.63 -4.95 -1.58
C SER A 15 10.64 -4.17 -0.26
N ARG A 16 11.76 -4.23 0.48
CA ARG A 16 11.96 -3.41 1.69
C ARG A 16 11.92 -1.91 1.40
N ARG A 17 12.32 -1.49 0.19
CA ARG A 17 12.26 -0.09 -0.25
C ARG A 17 10.81 0.40 -0.37
N SER A 18 9.88 -0.49 -0.71
CA SER A 18 8.44 -0.18 -0.73
C SER A 18 7.96 0.26 0.65
N GLY A 19 8.52 -0.31 1.72
CA GLY A 19 8.16 0.06 3.09
C GLY A 19 8.49 1.51 3.48
N ALA A 20 9.67 2.01 3.08
CA ALA A 20 10.03 3.40 3.34
C ALA A 20 9.06 4.37 2.64
N PHE A 21 8.61 4.03 1.44
CA PHE A 21 7.64 4.83 0.70
C PHE A 21 6.24 4.77 1.31
N ILE A 22 5.79 3.58 1.77
CA ILE A 22 4.51 3.43 2.46
C ILE A 22 4.47 4.33 3.71
N ARG A 23 5.54 4.38 4.51
CA ARG A 23 5.62 5.28 5.69
C ARG A 23 5.53 6.75 5.31
N PHE A 24 6.17 7.16 4.22
CA PHE A 24 6.04 8.52 3.71
C PHE A 24 4.57 8.84 3.36
N LEU A 25 3.89 7.93 2.66
CA LEU A 25 2.49 8.11 2.29
C LEU A 25 1.57 8.15 3.51
N ASP A 26 1.78 7.27 4.48
CA ASP A 26 0.99 7.20 5.73
C ASP A 26 1.14 8.47 6.59
N SER A 27 2.31 9.11 6.55
CA SER A 27 2.55 10.39 7.22
C SER A 27 1.98 11.62 6.48
N SER A 28 1.49 11.45 5.25
CA SER A 28 1.04 12.55 4.42
C SER A 28 -0.41 12.95 4.74
N PRO A 29 -0.73 14.25 4.83
CA PRO A 29 -2.12 14.70 4.96
C PRO A 29 -2.92 14.60 3.65
N GLU A 30 -2.27 14.28 2.53
CA GLU A 30 -2.87 14.22 1.19
C GLU A 30 -3.24 12.80 0.75
N TYR A 31 -2.59 11.80 1.35
CA TYR A 31 -2.74 10.39 0.99
C TYR A 31 -3.17 9.57 2.21
N ASN A 32 -4.06 8.61 1.97
CA ASN A 32 -4.48 7.63 2.96
C ASN A 32 -4.22 6.23 2.40
N VAL A 33 -3.23 5.52 2.95
CA VAL A 33 -2.96 4.14 2.57
C VAL A 33 -3.99 3.24 3.23
N THR A 34 -4.98 2.83 2.44
CA THR A 34 -6.12 2.03 2.91
C THR A 34 -5.84 0.53 2.97
N GLY A 35 -4.75 0.08 2.36
CA GLY A 35 -4.33 -1.30 2.41
C GLY A 35 -3.00 -1.53 1.71
N VAL A 36 -2.32 -2.60 2.10
CA VAL A 36 -1.08 -3.07 1.47
C VAL A 36 -1.23 -4.53 1.10
N TYR A 37 -1.04 -4.85 -0.17
CA TYR A 37 -0.93 -6.22 -0.66
C TYR A 37 0.55 -6.60 -0.86
N MET A 38 0.88 -7.84 -0.54
CA MET A 38 2.17 -8.45 -0.85
C MET A 38 1.96 -9.87 -1.36
N GLU A 39 2.82 -10.32 -2.27
CA GLU A 39 2.85 -11.71 -2.65
C GLU A 39 3.28 -12.61 -1.48
N LYS A 40 2.67 -13.79 -1.39
CA LYS A 40 2.97 -14.80 -0.37
C LYS A 40 4.46 -15.14 -0.36
N GLY A 41 5.04 -15.22 0.84
CA GLY A 41 6.47 -15.51 1.04
C GLY A 41 7.37 -14.27 1.17
N ARG A 42 6.78 -13.08 1.33
CA ARG A 42 7.48 -11.80 1.54
C ARG A 42 7.19 -11.18 2.92
N ASP A 43 6.87 -12.03 3.89
CA ASP A 43 6.46 -11.64 5.25
C ASP A 43 7.59 -10.91 6.02
N ASP A 44 8.85 -11.11 5.61
CA ASP A 44 10.03 -10.43 6.14
C ASP A 44 10.04 -8.91 5.88
N LEU A 45 9.22 -8.44 4.95
CA LEU A 45 9.10 -7.02 4.63
C LEU A 45 8.35 -6.26 5.71
N PHE A 46 7.41 -6.90 6.41
CA PHE A 46 6.52 -6.25 7.38
C PHE A 46 7.07 -6.18 8.81
N SER A 47 7.96 -7.09 9.18
CA SER A 47 8.56 -7.10 10.53
C SER A 47 9.30 -5.79 10.85
N ASP A 48 9.88 -5.14 9.83
CA ASP A 48 10.59 -3.86 9.98
C ASP A 48 9.69 -2.64 9.78
N LEU A 49 8.48 -2.85 9.27
CA LEU A 49 7.64 -1.78 8.75
C LEU A 49 6.77 -1.13 9.83
N ARG A 50 6.47 -1.84 10.94
CA ARG A 50 5.58 -1.39 12.03
C ARG A 50 4.36 -0.63 11.50
N LEU A 51 3.71 -1.18 10.48
CA LEU A 51 2.48 -0.65 9.91
C LEU A 51 1.30 -1.06 10.81
N GLU A 52 1.37 -0.72 12.10
CA GLU A 52 0.39 -1.15 13.13
C GLU A 52 -1.04 -0.69 12.80
N THR A 53 -1.18 0.30 11.92
CA THR A 53 -2.45 0.93 11.54
C THR A 53 -2.94 0.59 10.14
N ILE A 54 -2.11 0.02 9.27
CA ILE A 54 -2.46 -0.20 7.86
C ILE A 54 -2.78 -1.69 7.64
N PRO A 55 -3.99 -2.02 7.14
CA PRO A 55 -4.37 -3.41 6.97
C PRO A 55 -3.58 -4.07 5.84
N LEU A 56 -3.16 -5.31 6.10
CA LEU A 56 -2.69 -6.22 5.07
C LEU A 56 -3.88 -6.76 4.27
N VAL A 57 -3.73 -6.74 2.95
CA VAL A 57 -4.74 -7.21 2.00
C VAL A 57 -4.26 -8.55 1.43
N ASP A 58 -5.05 -9.60 1.61
CA ASP A 58 -4.74 -10.93 1.09
C ASP A 58 -5.05 -11.07 -0.42
N ASP A 59 -6.09 -10.39 -0.89
CA ASP A 59 -6.51 -10.37 -2.29
C ASP A 59 -6.82 -8.94 -2.74
N TRP A 60 -5.87 -8.35 -3.47
CA TRP A 60 -5.98 -6.98 -3.96
C TRP A 60 -7.11 -6.81 -4.99
N ARG A 61 -7.51 -7.86 -5.71
CA ARG A 61 -8.59 -7.79 -6.71
C ARG A 61 -9.94 -7.69 -6.02
N GLU A 62 -10.17 -8.49 -5.00
CA GLU A 62 -11.38 -8.40 -4.18
C GLU A 62 -11.43 -7.06 -3.42
N PHE A 63 -10.29 -6.58 -2.93
CA PHE A 63 -10.20 -5.25 -2.31
C PHE A 63 -10.64 -4.13 -3.25
N LEU A 64 -10.17 -4.14 -4.51
CA LEU A 64 -10.58 -3.14 -5.50
C LEU A 64 -12.08 -3.14 -5.78
N LYS A 65 -12.71 -4.31 -5.81
CA LYS A 65 -14.17 -4.42 -6.04
C LYS A 65 -15.00 -3.77 -4.94
N LYS A 66 -14.47 -3.66 -3.72
CA LYS A 66 -15.15 -3.01 -2.60
C LYS A 66 -15.16 -1.47 -2.70
N GLY A 67 -14.36 -0.89 -3.61
CA GLY A 67 -14.26 0.56 -3.76
C GLY A 67 -13.56 1.26 -2.59
N GLU A 68 -12.76 0.52 -1.82
CA GLU A 68 -12.06 1.05 -0.64
C GLU A 68 -10.89 1.98 -0.99
N CYS A 69 -10.37 1.90 -2.23
CA CYS A 69 -9.37 2.81 -2.76
C CYS A 69 -9.77 3.45 -4.10
N GLU A 70 -9.13 4.57 -4.41
CA GLU A 70 -9.31 5.38 -5.62
C GLU A 70 -8.15 5.20 -6.60
N ALA A 71 -7.00 4.72 -6.13
CA ALA A 71 -5.84 4.42 -6.96
C ALA A 71 -5.03 3.25 -6.40
N VAL A 72 -4.27 2.62 -7.31
CA VAL A 72 -3.29 1.57 -6.98
C VAL A 72 -1.89 2.11 -7.26
N LEU A 73 -1.01 1.95 -6.28
CA LEU A 73 0.41 2.18 -6.42
C LEU A 73 1.14 0.84 -6.45
N ASP A 74 1.70 0.50 -7.60
CA ASP A 74 2.45 -0.73 -7.78
C ASP A 74 3.95 -0.51 -7.55
N LEU A 75 4.47 -1.11 -6.49
CA LEU A 75 5.88 -1.13 -6.10
C LEU A 75 6.42 -2.56 -6.08
N SER A 76 5.78 -3.52 -6.78
CA SER A 76 6.23 -4.90 -6.84
C SER A 76 7.59 -5.05 -7.53
N GLY A 77 7.94 -4.08 -8.37
CA GLY A 77 9.03 -4.17 -9.33
C GLY A 77 8.62 -5.00 -10.54
N SER A 78 9.34 -4.80 -11.65
CA SER A 78 9.24 -5.72 -12.79
C SER A 78 9.93 -7.02 -12.40
N PRO A 79 9.41 -8.22 -12.76
CA PRO A 79 10.25 -9.40 -12.78
C PRO A 79 11.43 -9.05 -13.70
N ALA A 80 12.64 -8.99 -13.14
CA ALA A 80 13.83 -8.85 -13.96
C ALA A 80 13.84 -10.05 -14.91
N MET A 81 13.77 -9.79 -16.22
CA MET A 81 14.01 -10.80 -17.26
C MET A 81 15.44 -11.31 -17.18
#